data_AF-A0A084F0X0-F1
#
_entry.id   AF-A0A084F0X0-F1
#
_cell.length_a   1.000
_cell.length_b   1.000
_cell.length_c   1.000
_cell.angle_alpha   90.00
_cell.angle_beta   90.00
_cell.angle_gamma   90.00
#
_symmetry.space_group_name_H-M   'P 1'
#
loop_
_entity.id
_entity.type
_entity.pdbx_description
1 polymer ?
#
loop_
_entity_poly.entity_id
_entity_poly.type
_entity_poly.pdbx_seq_one_letter_code
_entity_poly.pdbx_strand_id
1 'polypeptide(L)' 'MLNIFTKPFEQETLDDWAKLSVDIAKVAILAIPVILYGKDILLIKFINIFLLSCGIYSALIAGRKLRKMKEGD' A
#
# COMPACT_ATOMS: atom_id res chain seq x y z
N MET A 1 3.32 6.24 -34.36
CA MET A 1 3.67 4.82 -34.14
C MET A 1 3.14 4.42 -32.78
N LEU A 2 2.09 3.61 -32.74
CA LEU A 2 1.49 3.12 -31.49
C LEU A 2 2.39 2.01 -30.94
N ASN A 3 3.27 2.41 -30.01
CA ASN A 3 4.24 1.53 -29.39
C ASN A 3 3.56 0.75 -28.23
N ILE A 4 2.67 -0.18 -28.61
CA ILE A 4 1.85 -0.99 -27.69
C ILE A 4 2.72 -2.09 -27.00
N PHE A 5 3.98 -2.24 -27.40
CA PHE A 5 4.92 -3.23 -26.88
C PHE A 5 6.11 -2.66 -26.09
N THR A 6 6.23 -1.33 -25.95
CA THR A 6 7.14 -0.76 -24.96
C THR A 6 6.48 -0.80 -23.59
N LYS A 7 7.16 -1.44 -22.63
CA LYS A 7 6.83 -1.55 -21.18
C LYS A 7 5.75 -0.52 -20.80
N PRO A 8 4.49 -0.92 -20.56
CA PRO A 8 3.33 -0.01 -20.52
C PRO A 8 3.28 0.88 -19.28
N PHE A 9 4.40 1.00 -18.56
CA PHE A 9 4.54 1.77 -17.35
C PHE A 9 5.85 2.56 -17.46
N GLU A 10 5.72 3.88 -17.51
CA GLU A 10 6.89 4.75 -17.32
C GLU A 10 7.50 4.45 -15.95
N GLN A 11 8.83 4.43 -15.88
CA GLN A 11 9.55 4.17 -14.63
C GLN A 11 9.16 5.18 -13.53
N GLU A 12 8.81 6.41 -13.93
CA GLU A 12 8.26 7.44 -13.05
C GLU A 12 6.90 7.04 -12.47
N THR A 13 5.99 6.53 -13.31
CA THR A 13 4.69 6.03 -12.84
C THR A 13 4.85 4.90 -11.82
N LEU A 14 5.75 3.94 -12.05
CA LEU A 14 6.03 2.86 -11.09
C LEU A 14 6.58 3.39 -9.76
N ASP A 15 7.41 4.43 -9.81
CA ASP A 15 7.98 5.08 -8.62
C ASP A 15 6.90 5.79 -7.80
N ASP A 16 5.97 6.46 -8.47
CA ASP A 16 4.86 7.16 -7.82
C ASP A 16 3.85 6.18 -7.20
N TRP A 17 3.53 5.08 -7.89
CA TRP A 17 2.74 3.99 -7.30
C TRP A 17 3.43 3.36 -6.08
N ALA A 18 4.76 3.23 -6.11
CA ALA A 18 5.52 2.72 -4.98
C ALA A 18 5.50 3.68 -3.78
N LYS A 19 5.64 5.00 -4.02
CA LYS A 19 5.52 6.03 -2.97
C LYS A 19 4.11 6.03 -2.37
N LEU A 20 3.08 6.03 -3.22
CA LEU A 20 1.69 6.01 -2.81
C LEU A 20 1.36 4.77 -1.96
N SER A 21 1.87 3.60 -2.34
CA SER A 21 1.71 2.38 -1.55
C SER A 21 2.36 2.50 -0.15
N VAL A 22 3.54 3.13 -0.06
CA VAL A 22 4.21 3.40 1.22
C VAL A 22 3.41 4.41 2.05
N ASP A 23 2.84 5.44 1.44
CA ASP A 23 2.05 6.45 2.15
C ASP A 23 0.72 5.88 2.66
N ILE A 24 0.06 5.01 1.89
CA ILE A 24 -1.10 4.23 2.37
C ILE A 24 -0.71 3.42 3.61
N ALA A 25 0.43 2.73 3.58
CA ALA A 25 0.89 1.96 4.73
C ALA A 25 1.12 2.86 5.96
N LYS A 26 1.70 4.05 5.79
CA LYS A 26 1.88 5.01 6.89
C LYS A 26 0.54 5.50 7.46
N VAL A 27 -0.41 5.87 6.60
CA VAL A 27 -1.75 6.31 7.02
C VAL A 27 -2.47 5.20 7.77
N ALA A 28 -2.37 3.96 7.29
CA ALA A 28 -2.94 2.81 7.98
C ALA A 28 -2.30 2.58 9.37
N ILE A 29 -0.98 2.72 9.52
CA ILE A 29 -0.33 2.66 10.83
C ILE A 29 -0.87 3.77 11.77
N LEU A 30 -1.04 4.99 11.26
CA LEU A 30 -1.59 6.11 12.03
C LEU A 30 -3.06 5.93 12.44
N ALA A 31 -3.81 5.06 11.77
CA ALA A 31 -5.19 4.75 12.12
C ALA A 31 -5.31 3.73 13.28
N ILE A 32 -4.24 3.00 13.62
CA ILE A 32 -4.25 2.01 14.73
C ILE A 32 -4.67 2.65 16.08
N PRO A 33 -4.08 3.78 16.52
CA PRO A 33 -4.49 4.42 17.77
C PRO A 33 -5.95 4.89 17.74
N VAL A 34 -6.42 5.41 16.60
CA VAL A 34 -7.80 5.90 16.45
C VAL A 34 -8.80 4.75 16.68
N ILE A 35 -8.52 3.56 16.14
CA ILE A 35 -9.36 2.38 16.32
C ILE A 35 -9.28 1.86 17.77
N LEU A 36 -8.09 1.87 18.38
CA LEU A 36 -7.89 1.39 19.75
C LEU A 36 -8.63 2.26 20.78
N TYR A 37 -8.56 3.59 20.64
CA TYR A 37 -9.21 4.53 21.56
C TYR A 37 -10.65 4.89 21.17
N GLY A 38 -11.14 4.42 20.02
CA GLY A 38 -12.53 4.58 19.60
C GLY A 38 -13.53 3.95 20.57
N LYS A 39 -14.78 4.44 20.57
CA LYS A 39 -15.88 3.93 21.40
C LYS A 39 -16.58 2.69 20.82
N ASP A 40 -15.97 2.04 19.83
CA ASP A 40 -16.55 0.90 19.12
C ASP A 40 -16.56 -0.40 19.95
N ILE A 41 -17.44 -1.31 19.55
CA ILE A 41 -17.52 -2.68 20.08
C ILE A 41 -16.18 -3.40 19.86
N LEU A 42 -15.72 -4.16 20.86
CA LEU A 42 -14.43 -4.87 20.83
C LEU A 42 -14.23 -5.75 19.59
N LEU A 43 -15.28 -6.45 19.15
CA LEU A 43 -15.24 -7.28 17.94
C LEU A 43 -14.89 -6.46 16.68
N ILE A 44 -15.49 -5.28 16.53
CA ILE A 44 -15.23 -4.38 15.40
C ILE A 44 -13.78 -3.89 15.45
N LYS A 45 -13.24 -3.61 16.64
CA LYS A 45 -11.83 -3.22 16.80
C LYS A 45 -10.88 -4.32 16.33
N PHE A 46 -11.11 -5.57 16.71
CA PHE A 46 -10.27 -6.68 16.28
C PHE A 46 -10.32 -6.89 14.76
N ILE A 47 -11.50 -6.82 14.16
CA ILE A 47 -11.67 -6.93 12.70
C ILE A 47 -10.95 -5.77 11.99
N ASN A 48 -11.11 -4.54 12.48
CA ASN A 48 -10.48 -3.36 11.89
C ASN A 48 -8.96 -3.41 12.00
N ILE A 49 -8.39 -3.81 13.15
CA ILE A 49 -6.94 -3.97 13.33
C ILE A 49 -6.40 -5.06 12.41
N PHE A 50 -7.13 -6.17 12.25
CA PHE A 50 -6.74 -7.24 11.34
C PHE A 50 -6.72 -6.77 9.89
N LEU A 51 -7.80 -6.13 9.42
CA LEU A 51 -7.91 -5.56 8.08
C LEU A 51 -6.82 -4.50 7.82
N LEU A 52 -6.56 -3.62 8.80
CA LEU A 52 -5.47 -2.64 8.73
C LEU A 52 -4.12 -3.32 8.54
N SER A 53 -3.84 -4.36 9.33
CA SER A 53 -2.57 -5.08 9.29
C SER A 53 -2.38 -5.77 7.93
N CYS A 54 -3.43 -6.38 7.39
CA CYS A 54 -3.43 -6.91 6.03
C CYS A 54 -3.22 -5.82 4.96
N GLY A 55 -3.86 -4.65 5.13
CA GLY A 55 -3.70 -3.49 4.25
C GLY A 55 -2.26 -2.96 4.25
N ILE A 56 -1.67 -2.77 5.43
CA ILE A 56 -0.27 -2.33 5.59
C ILE A 56 0.67 -3.31 4.89
N TYR A 57 0.51 -4.61 5.17
CA TYR A 57 1.38 -5.64 4.62
C TYR A 57 1.29 -5.73 3.09
N SER A 58 0.07 -5.72 2.55
CA SER A 58 -0.15 -5.77 1.09
C SER A 58 0.36 -4.51 0.39
N ALA A 59 0.16 -3.33 0.96
CA ALA A 59 0.67 -2.07 0.42
C ALA A 59 2.22 -2.03 0.43
N LEU A 60 2.87 -2.48 1.51
CA LEU A 60 4.33 -2.58 1.57
C LEU A 60 4.89 -3.58 0.54
N ILE A 61 4.23 -4.70 0.33
CA ILE A 61 4.61 -5.68 -0.70
C ILE A 61 4.43 -5.09 -2.10
N ALA A 62 3.29 -4.44 -2.37
CA ALA A 62 3.03 -3.79 -3.64
C ALA A 62 4.10 -2.75 -3.96
N GLY A 63 4.42 -1.86 -3.01
CA GLY A 63 5.48 -0.86 -3.17
C GLY A 63 6.86 -1.46 -3.44
N ARG A 64 7.21 -2.57 -2.75
CA ARG A 64 8.46 -3.30 -3.01
C ARG A 64 8.48 -3.95 -4.39
N LYS A 65 7.37 -4.56 -4.81
CA LYS A 65 7.26 -5.23 -6.12
C LYS A 65 7.36 -4.23 -7.27
N LEU A 66 6.74 -3.06 -7.12
CA LEU A 66 6.80 -1.96 -8.10
C LEU A 66 8.23 -1.41 -8.23
N ARG A 67 8.96 -1.23 -7.11
CA ARG A 67 10.37 -0.83 -7.13
C ARG A 67 11.27 -1.86 -7.82
N LYS A 68 11.08 -3.15 -7.55
CA LYS A 68 11.82 -4.21 -8.25
C LYS A 68 11.56 -4.23 -9.76
N MET A 69 10.30 -3.99 -10.18
CA MET A 69 9.96 -3.89 -11.60
C MET A 69 10.61 -2.68 -12.30
N LYS A 70 10.89 -1.62 -11.55
CA LYS A 70 11.62 -0.43 -12.01
C LYS A 70 13.11 -0.73 -12.15
N GLU A 71 13.73 -1.32 -11.13
CA GLU A 71 15.17 -1.62 -11.10
C GLU A 71 15.58 -2.65 -12.16
N GLY A 72 14.64 -3.50 -12.62
CA GLY A 72 14.92 -4.54 -13.62
C GLY A 72 15.68 -5.71 -13.00
N ASP A 73 15.38 -6.92 -13.45
CA ASP A 73 16.31 -8.04 -13.29
C ASP A 73 17.61 -7.73 -14.06
#